data_AF-A0A7R7HC99-F1
#
_entry.id   AF-A0A7R7HC99-F1
#
_cell.length_a   1.000
_cell.length_b   1.000
_cell.length_c   1.000
_cell.angle_alpha   90.00
_cell.angle_beta   90.00
_cell.angle_gamma   90.00
#
_symmetry.space_group_name_H-M   'P 1'
#
loop_
_entity.id
_entity.type
_entity.pdbx_description
1 polymer ?
#
loop_
_entity_poly.entity_id
_entity_poly.type
_entity_poly.pdbx_seq_one_letter_code
_entity_poly.pdbx_strand_id
1 'polypeptide(L)' 'MILTGLHALAADRGDGLRPELLALLAARQGDRSGGGVVVELASRRGDAFTQSGPHPRGLRDAPLPKGVVRFPVRTKR' A
#
# COMPACT_ATOMS: atom_id res chain seq x y z
N MET A 1 8.43 7.54 14.52
CA MET A 1 7.40 8.39 13.90
C MET A 1 6.14 8.35 14.78
N ILE A 2 5.67 9.48 15.29
CA ILE A 2 4.51 9.54 16.20
C ILE A 2 3.24 9.52 15.34
N LEU A 3 2.43 8.46 15.46
CA LEU A 3 1.25 8.23 14.63
C LEU A 3 0.07 9.17 14.94
N THR A 4 0.15 9.94 16.02
CA THR A 4 -0.94 10.77 16.56
C THR A 4 -0.66 12.28 16.52
N GLY A 5 0.47 12.72 15.96
CA GLY A 5 0.85 14.15 15.98
C GLY A 5 -0.17 15.09 15.31
N LEU A 6 -0.77 14.65 14.19
CA LEU A 6 -1.78 15.42 13.48
C LEU A 6 -3.16 15.39 14.16
N HIS A 7 -3.44 14.35 14.94
CA HIS A 7 -4.69 14.26 15.70
C HIS A 7 -4.80 15.39 16.72
N ALA A 8 -3.73 15.68 17.48
CA ALA A 8 -3.75 16.73 18.50
C ALA A 8 -4.06 18.11 17.90
N LEU A 9 -3.55 18.40 16.70
CA LEU A 9 -3.81 19.66 15.98
C LEU A 9 -5.25 19.78 15.47
N ALA A 10 -5.90 18.65 15.16
CA ALA A 10 -7.26 18.62 14.61
C ALA A 10 -8.34 18.42 15.69
N ALA A 11 -8.00 17.81 16.83
CA ALA A 11 -8.91 17.50 17.93
C ALA A 11 -9.57 18.76 18.50
N ASP A 12 -8.82 19.85 18.62
CA ASP A 12 -9.31 21.13 19.13
C ASP A 12 -10.41 21.75 18.24
N ARG A 13 -10.44 21.37 16.94
CA ARG A 13 -11.47 21.80 15.98
C ARG A 13 -12.64 20.82 15.87
N GLY A 14 -12.60 19.70 16.60
CA GLY A 14 -13.57 18.60 16.47
C GLY A 14 -13.28 17.62 15.32
N ASP A 15 -12.27 17.88 14.49
CA ASP A 15 -11.86 17.03 13.35
C ASP A 15 -10.82 15.96 13.76
N GLY A 16 -10.72 15.68 15.06
CA GLY A 16 -9.83 14.66 15.60
C GLY A 16 -10.22 13.25 15.15
N LEU A 17 -9.26 12.33 15.22
CA LEU A 17 -9.53 10.91 15.07
C LEU A 17 -10.58 10.45 16.09
N ARG A 18 -11.38 9.47 15.65
CA ARG A 18 -12.32 8.77 16.52
C ARG A 18 -11.62 8.10 17.71
N PRO A 19 -12.25 8.04 18.90
CA PRO A 19 -11.66 7.43 20.09
C PRO A 19 -11.18 5.99 19.89
N GLU A 20 -11.92 5.18 19.14
CA GLU A 20 -11.60 3.78 18.89
C GLU A 20 -10.33 3.64 18.03
N LEU A 21 -10.14 4.54 17.07
CA LEU A 21 -8.95 4.57 16.23
C LEU A 21 -7.72 5.07 17.01
N LEU A 22 -7.91 6.02 17.93
CA LEU A 22 -6.85 6.48 18.83
C LEU A 22 -6.34 5.36 19.73
N ALA A 23 -7.25 4.60 20.33
CA ALA A 23 -6.90 3.47 21.18
C ALA A 23 -6.09 2.42 20.40
N LEU A 24 -6.48 2.13 19.15
CA LEU A 24 -5.77 1.19 18.29
C LEU A 24 -4.36 1.68 17.93
N LEU A 25 -4.21 2.96 17.59
CA LEU A 25 -2.90 3.55 17.28
C LEU A 25 -1.99 3.59 18.52
N ALA A 26 -2.54 3.89 19.70
CA ALA A 26 -1.81 3.87 20.96
C ALA A 26 -1.32 2.45 21.31
N ALA A 27 -2.19 1.45 21.20
CA ALA A 27 -1.81 0.04 21.37
C ALA A 27 -0.67 -0.35 20.40
N ARG A 28 -0.80 0.03 19.12
CA ARG A 28 0.23 -0.24 18.12
C ARG A 28 1.56 0.49 18.36
N GLN A 29 1.55 1.66 18.99
CA GLN A 29 2.79 2.33 19.41
C GLN A 29 3.44 1.63 20.62
N GLY A 30 2.63 1.10 21.54
CA GLY A 30 3.11 0.26 22.63
C GLY A 30 3.80 -1.01 22.13
N ASP A 31 3.17 -1.73 21.19
CA ASP A 31 3.70 -2.99 20.64
C ASP A 31 5.04 -2.82 19.89
N ARG A 32 5.24 -1.66 19.24
CA ARG A 32 6.52 -1.31 18.59
C ARG A 32 7.69 -1.20 19.57
N SER A 33 7.41 -0.92 20.84
CA SER A 33 8.43 -0.80 21.88
C SER A 33 8.73 -2.14 22.58
N GLY A 34 7.87 -3.15 22.39
CA GLY A 34 7.89 -4.41 23.13
C GLY A 34 7.90 -5.65 22.23
N GLY A 35 8.86 -5.75 21.30
CA GLY A 35 9.25 -7.03 20.69
C GLY A 35 8.18 -7.89 19.99
N GLY A 36 6.97 -7.36 19.76
CA GLY A 36 5.83 -8.12 19.28
C GLY A 36 5.69 -8.09 17.76
N VAL A 37 6.19 -9.14 17.10
CA VAL A 37 5.72 -9.76 15.83
C VAL A 37 5.62 -8.89 14.55
N VAL A 38 5.83 -7.57 14.60
CA VAL A 38 5.90 -6.74 13.38
C VAL A 38 7.36 -6.56 12.98
N VAL A 39 7.86 -7.49 12.16
CA VAL A 39 9.19 -7.39 11.56
C VAL A 39 9.09 -6.55 10.28
N GLU A 40 9.94 -5.54 10.15
CA GLU A 40 10.07 -4.80 8.90
C GLU A 40 10.68 -5.73 7.84
N LEU A 41 9.88 -6.14 6.86
CA LEU A 41 10.30 -7.07 5.80
C LEU A 41 11.49 -6.56 5.00
N ALA A 42 11.66 -5.23 4.89
CA ALA A 42 12.81 -4.61 4.24
C ALA A 42 14.13 -4.94 4.95
N SER A 43 14.12 -5.02 6.29
CA SER A 43 15.31 -5.34 7.10
C SER A 43 15.79 -6.80 6.98
N ARG A 44 14.99 -7.66 6.35
CA ARG A 44 15.25 -9.09 6.16
C ARG A 44 15.52 -9.49 4.71
N ARG A 45 15.48 -8.55 3.76
CA ARG A 45 15.77 -8.80 2.33
C ARG A 45 17.19 -8.36 2.00
N GLY A 46 17.91 -9.16 1.20
CA GLY A 46 19.27 -8.85 0.72
C GLY A 46 19.30 -8.00 -0.55
N ASP A 47 18.14 -7.64 -1.09
CA ASP A 47 17.98 -7.15 -2.45
C ASP A 47 16.76 -6.20 -2.60
N ALA A 48 16.91 -5.19 -3.46
CA ALA A 48 16.17 -3.92 -3.42
C ALA A 48 14.87 -3.85 -4.26
N PHE A 49 14.29 -4.98 -4.68
CA PHE A 49 13.05 -4.97 -5.48
C PHE A 49 12.02 -5.98 -4.96
N THR A 50 10.79 -5.52 -4.75
CA THR A 50 9.64 -6.42 -4.50
C THR A 50 8.68 -6.32 -5.67
N GLN A 51 8.95 -7.11 -6.71
CA GLN A 51 8.00 -7.35 -7.78
C GLN A 51 7.14 -8.56 -7.37
N SER A 52 5.82 -8.41 -7.33
CA SER A 52 4.88 -9.46 -6.88
C SER A 52 4.68 -10.61 -7.88
N GLY A 53 5.56 -10.78 -8.87
CA GLY A 53 5.49 -11.83 -9.88
C GLY A 53 6.21 -11.47 -11.20
N PRO A 54 6.43 -12.41 -12.13
CA PRO A 54 7.05 -12.13 -13.43
C PRO A 54 6.22 -11.10 -14.20
N HIS A 55 6.89 -10.13 -14.85
CA HIS A 55 6.21 -9.07 -15.59
C HIS A 55 5.42 -9.72 -16.73
N PRO A 56 4.09 -9.57 -16.82
CA PRO A 56 3.35 -10.11 -17.94
C PRO A 56 3.75 -9.37 -19.21
N ARG A 57 4.63 -10.00 -20.00
CA ARG A 57 4.90 -9.57 -21.38
C ARG A 57 3.79 -10.13 -22.25
N GLY A 58 2.80 -9.30 -22.59
CA GLY A 58 1.80 -9.70 -23.58
C GLY A 58 2.50 -10.05 -24.89
N LEU A 59 2.30 -11.27 -25.42
CA LEU A 59 2.67 -11.59 -26.79
C LEU A 59 1.79 -10.75 -27.72
N ARG A 60 2.32 -9.61 -28.17
CA ARG A 60 1.60 -8.67 -29.05
C ARG A 60 1.18 -9.31 -30.39
N ASP A 61 1.87 -10.36 -30.80
CA ASP A 61 1.65 -11.02 -32.08
C ASP A 61 0.99 -12.40 -31.94
N ALA A 62 0.60 -12.79 -30.72
CA ALA A 62 -0.16 -14.03 -30.54
C ALA A 62 -1.59 -13.88 -31.07
N PRO A 63 -2.18 -14.97 -31.60
CA PRO A 63 -3.60 -15.04 -31.89
C PRO A 63 -4.42 -14.64 -30.66
N LEU A 64 -5.43 -13.81 -30.86
CA LEU A 64 -6.33 -13.41 -29.78
C LEU A 64 -7.25 -14.59 -29.42
N PRO A 65 -7.55 -14.82 -28.12
CA PRO A 65 -8.55 -15.79 -27.72
C PRO A 65 -9.93 -15.51 -28.35
N LYS A 66 -10.75 -16.55 -28.48
CA LYS A 66 -12.11 -16.44 -29.05
C LYS A 66 -12.91 -15.38 -28.29
N GLY A 67 -13.44 -14.39 -29.01
CA GLY A 67 -14.23 -13.29 -28.44
C GLY A 67 -13.43 -12.07 -27.96
N VAL A 68 -12.10 -12.06 -28.12
CA VAL A 68 -11.26 -10.90 -27.78
C VAL A 68 -11.00 -10.06 -29.03
N VAL A 69 -11.36 -8.77 -28.98
CA VAL A 69 -11.10 -7.79 -30.04
C VAL A 69 -9.92 -6.89 -29.68
N ARG A 70 -9.06 -6.58 -30.66
CA ARG A 70 -7.99 -5.60 -30.50
C ARG A 70 -8.52 -4.22 -30.90
N PHE A 71 -8.38 -3.25 -29.99
CA PHE A 71 -8.71 -1.87 -30.33
C PHE A 71 -7.72 -1.33 -31.36
N PRO A 72 -8.20 -0.64 -32.41
CA PRO A 72 -7.31 0.04 -33.34
C PRO A 72 -6.51 1.11 -32.59
N VAL A 73 -5.27 1.31 -33.00
CA VAL A 73 -4.47 2.42 -32.49
C VAL A 73 -5.20 3.72 -32.84
N ARG A 74 -5.49 4.55 -31.83
CA ARG A 74 -6.10 5.87 -32.06
C ARG A 74 -5.16 6.66 -32.97
N THR A 75 -5.56 6.86 -34.22
CA THR A 75 -4.96 7.87 -35.08
C THR A 75 -5.37 9.22 -34.52
N LYS A 76 -4.39 10.07 -34.20
CA LYS A 76 -4.66 11.47 -33.87
C LYS A 76 -5.26 12.11 -35.14
N ARG A 77 -6.46 12.70 -34.99
CA ARG A 77 -6.98 13.66 -35.98
C ARG A 77 -6.21 14.96 -35.86
#